data_AF-A0A8X7ZI56-F1
#
_entry.id   AF-A0A8X7ZI56-F1
#
_cell.length_a   1.000
_cell.length_b   1.000
_cell.length_c   1.000
_cell.angle_alpha   90.00
_cell.angle_beta   90.00
_cell.angle_gamma   90.00
#
_symmetry.space_group_name_H-M   'P 1'
#
loop_
_entity.id
_entity.type
_entity.pdbx_description
1 polymer ?
#
loop_
_entity_poly.entity_id
_entity_poly.type
_entity_poly.pdbx_seq_one_letter_code
_entity_poly.pdbx_strand_id
1 'polypeptide(L)'
;MSLYIGREASKLWKRICAETTTEINLLADNWKYILGGLIFQYIHGLAARGVHYLHRPGPILQDVGFFLLPELGQDKAYISETLFTTVFLSFVVWTFHPFILKSKKIYTALVWCRVLAFLVASQFLRIITFYSTQLPGPNYHCREGSKLARLPRPQSLFEVLLINFPRGITHGCGDLIFSSHMIFTLVFVLTYQKYGTKRCIKQLGWLIAVVLSFLIIASRKHYTVDVVVAWYTVNLVVFFLDKKLPELPDRTGGASILLPLSNKDKDSKTREENHKLLNGNSVDPADWRQRTQVNGKILDDANLVHADATAMNGA
;
A
#
# COMPACT_ATOMS: atom_id res chain seq x y z
N MET A 1 -14.29 -29.32 -31.66
CA MET A 1 -14.24 -27.99 -31.01
C MET A 1 -14.62 -28.03 -29.53
N SER A 2 -15.74 -28.67 -29.15
CA SER A 2 -16.20 -28.79 -27.75
C SER A 2 -15.19 -29.47 -26.79
N LEU A 3 -14.54 -30.58 -27.20
CA LEU A 3 -13.56 -31.30 -26.36
C LEU A 3 -12.28 -30.49 -26.06
N TYR A 4 -11.88 -29.58 -26.96
CA TYR A 4 -10.70 -28.74 -26.76
C TYR A 4 -10.98 -27.61 -25.76
N ILE A 5 -12.21 -27.06 -25.79
CA ILE A 5 -12.69 -26.05 -24.85
C ILE A 5 -12.79 -26.63 -23.43
N GLY A 6 -13.31 -27.86 -23.27
CA GLY A 6 -13.37 -28.54 -21.97
C GLY A 6 -12.00 -28.83 -21.36
N ARG A 7 -10.99 -29.15 -22.18
CA ARG A 7 -9.62 -29.42 -21.73
C ARG A 7 -8.89 -28.15 -21.29
N GLU A 8 -9.06 -27.04 -22.00
CA GLU A 8 -8.49 -25.74 -21.61
C GLU A 8 -9.19 -25.16 -20.37
N ALA A 9 -10.51 -25.31 -20.24
CA ALA A 9 -11.25 -24.95 -19.03
C ALA A 9 -10.79 -25.75 -17.82
N SER A 10 -10.57 -27.07 -17.96
CA SER A 10 -10.05 -27.94 -16.89
C SER A 10 -8.63 -27.53 -16.45
N LYS A 11 -7.74 -27.15 -17.37
CA LYS A 11 -6.40 -26.65 -17.05
C LYS A 11 -6.45 -25.30 -16.33
N LEU A 12 -7.30 -24.38 -16.80
CA LEU A 12 -7.50 -23.09 -16.15
C LEU A 12 -8.05 -23.26 -14.74
N TRP A 13 -9.04 -24.13 -14.57
CA TRP A 13 -9.64 -24.45 -13.27
C TRP A 13 -8.62 -25.02 -12.28
N LYS A 14 -7.86 -26.05 -12.67
CA LYS A 14 -6.80 -26.62 -11.81
C LYS A 14 -5.76 -25.59 -11.41
N ARG A 15 -5.43 -24.66 -12.31
CA ARG A 15 -4.49 -23.57 -12.02
C ARG A 15 -5.07 -22.55 -11.05
N ILE A 16 -6.31 -22.12 -11.25
CA ILE A 16 -7.01 -21.21 -10.34
C ILE A 16 -7.07 -21.86 -8.96
N CYS A 17 -7.42 -23.14 -8.85
CA CYS A 17 -7.40 -23.87 -7.58
C CYS A 17 -6.00 -23.85 -6.94
N ALA A 18 -4.94 -24.18 -7.68
CA ALA A 18 -3.59 -24.22 -7.14
C ALA A 18 -3.10 -22.84 -6.64
N GLU A 19 -3.29 -21.77 -7.43
CA GLU A 19 -2.92 -20.41 -7.02
C GLU A 19 -3.78 -19.95 -5.83
N THR A 20 -5.07 -20.29 -5.82
CA THR A 20 -5.98 -19.99 -4.70
C THR A 20 -5.54 -20.71 -3.43
N THR A 21 -5.14 -21.98 -3.49
CA THR A 21 -4.61 -22.70 -2.34
C THR A 21 -3.33 -22.05 -1.81
N THR A 22 -2.40 -21.64 -2.68
CA THR A 22 -1.18 -20.94 -2.22
C THR A 22 -1.47 -19.59 -1.59
N GLU A 23 -2.40 -18.82 -2.15
CA GLU A 23 -2.81 -17.51 -1.62
C GLU A 23 -3.59 -17.65 -0.31
N ILE A 24 -4.43 -18.68 -0.17
CA ILE A 24 -5.12 -18.99 1.09
C ILE A 24 -4.12 -19.35 2.18
N ASN A 25 -3.09 -20.16 1.88
CA ASN A 25 -2.07 -20.50 2.87
C ASN A 25 -1.30 -19.24 3.30
N LEU A 26 -0.87 -18.39 2.36
CA LEU A 26 -0.21 -17.12 2.69
C LEU A 26 -1.11 -16.17 3.47
N LEU A 27 -2.40 -16.12 3.13
CA LEU A 27 -3.42 -15.36 3.85
C LEU A 27 -3.59 -15.92 5.26
N ALA A 28 -3.63 -17.23 5.44
CA ALA A 28 -3.73 -17.90 6.73
C ALA A 28 -2.49 -17.70 7.60
N ASP A 29 -1.31 -17.54 7.00
CA ASP A 29 -0.08 -17.21 7.74
C ASP A 29 -0.08 -15.73 8.19
N ASN A 30 -0.62 -14.83 7.36
CA ASN A 30 -0.57 -13.38 7.56
C ASN A 30 -1.89 -12.75 8.02
N TRP A 31 -2.91 -13.55 8.35
CA TRP A 31 -4.28 -13.10 8.60
C TRP A 31 -4.37 -12.03 9.69
N LYS A 32 -3.49 -12.09 10.69
CA LYS A 32 -3.42 -11.13 11.80
C LYS A 32 -3.13 -9.71 11.30
N TYR A 33 -2.26 -9.55 10.30
CA TYR A 33 -1.93 -8.24 9.74
C TYR A 33 -3.10 -7.67 8.94
N ILE A 34 -3.78 -8.51 8.15
CA ILE A 34 -4.94 -8.10 7.37
C ILE A 34 -6.10 -7.74 8.30
N LEU A 35 -6.38 -8.59 9.29
CA LEU A 35 -7.42 -8.31 10.28
C LEU A 35 -7.11 -7.04 11.07
N GLY A 36 -5.87 -6.86 11.54
CA GLY A 36 -5.43 -5.64 12.21
C GLY A 36 -5.60 -4.39 11.33
N GLY A 37 -5.25 -4.50 10.05
CA GLY A 37 -5.47 -3.43 9.07
C GLY A 37 -6.94 -3.07 8.90
N LEU A 38 -7.83 -4.08 8.79
CA LEU A 38 -9.27 -3.88 8.65
C LEU A 38 -9.91 -3.29 9.92
N ILE A 39 -9.51 -3.76 11.10
CA ILE A 39 -9.93 -3.19 12.38
C ILE A 39 -9.52 -1.72 12.45
N PHE A 40 -8.30 -1.39 12.01
CA PHE A 40 -7.84 -0.01 12.00
C PHE A 40 -8.60 0.86 10.98
N GLN A 41 -8.98 0.33 9.80
CA GLN A 41 -9.85 1.06 8.88
C GLN A 41 -11.18 1.46 9.55
N TYR A 42 -11.73 0.55 10.34
CA TYR A 42 -12.94 0.81 11.12
C TYR A 42 -12.71 1.88 12.21
N ILE A 43 -11.60 1.77 12.96
CA ILE A 43 -11.20 2.77 13.97
C ILE A 43 -11.02 4.16 13.33
N HIS A 44 -10.35 4.24 12.18
CA HIS A 44 -10.20 5.48 11.43
C HIS A 44 -11.56 6.06 10.98
N GLY A 45 -12.49 5.20 10.52
CA GLY A 45 -13.86 5.63 10.20
C GLY A 45 -14.61 6.18 11.41
N LEU A 46 -14.44 5.54 12.58
CA LEU A 46 -15.02 5.98 13.85
C LEU A 46 -14.44 7.33 14.27
N ALA A 47 -13.13 7.51 14.15
CA ALA A 47 -12.42 8.76 14.43
C ALA A 47 -12.90 9.91 13.53
N ALA A 48 -13.02 9.67 12.22
CA ALA A 48 -13.54 10.66 11.27
C ALA A 48 -14.98 11.08 11.62
N ARG A 49 -15.83 10.12 12.01
CA ARG A 49 -17.18 10.41 12.50
C ARG A 49 -17.17 11.16 13.84
N GLY A 50 -16.24 10.83 14.72
CA GLY A 50 -16.02 11.53 15.99
C GLY A 50 -15.74 13.02 15.78
N VAL A 51 -14.88 13.36 14.81
CA VAL A 51 -14.61 14.76 14.47
C VAL A 51 -15.81 15.46 13.82
N HIS A 52 -16.65 14.75 13.06
CA HIS A 52 -17.91 15.33 12.58
C HIS A 52 -18.77 15.85 13.75
N TYR A 53 -18.89 15.11 14.85
CA TYR A 53 -19.64 15.60 16.03
C TYR A 53 -19.03 16.86 16.66
N LEU A 54 -17.71 17.01 16.58
CA LEU A 54 -16.98 18.17 17.10
C LEU A 54 -16.99 19.36 16.11
N HIS A 55 -17.35 19.10 14.86
CA HIS A 55 -17.36 20.07 13.79
C HIS A 55 -18.20 21.30 14.14
N ARG A 56 -17.61 22.47 13.92
CA ARG A 56 -18.31 23.75 13.99
C ARG A 56 -18.30 24.37 12.59
N PRO A 57 -19.48 24.64 12.00
CA PRO A 57 -19.54 25.35 10.73
C PRO A 57 -19.01 26.77 10.94
N GLY A 58 -18.35 27.28 9.91
CA GLY A 58 -17.74 28.61 9.88
C GLY A 58 -17.55 29.07 8.45
N PRO A 59 -17.07 30.31 8.24
CA PRO A 59 -16.73 30.79 6.90
C PRO A 59 -15.63 29.94 6.28
N ILE A 60 -15.68 29.80 4.95
CA ILE A 60 -14.66 29.08 4.20
C ILE A 60 -13.30 29.78 4.37
N LEU A 61 -12.24 28.99 4.57
CA LEU A 61 -10.89 29.54 4.66
C LEU A 61 -10.42 30.01 3.27
N GLN A 62 -9.55 31.02 3.29
CA GLN A 62 -8.87 31.46 2.07
C GLN A 62 -7.92 30.36 1.60
N ASP A 63 -8.11 29.92 0.37
CA ASP A 63 -7.34 28.85 -0.24
C ASP A 63 -6.90 29.25 -1.66
N VAL A 64 -5.60 29.16 -1.92
CA VAL A 64 -4.99 29.46 -3.21
C VAL A 64 -5.56 28.57 -4.32
N GLY A 65 -5.80 27.28 -4.04
CA GLY A 65 -6.39 26.41 -5.07
C GLY A 65 -7.84 26.74 -5.33
N PHE A 66 -8.54 27.35 -4.38
CA PHE A 66 -9.89 27.83 -4.62
C PHE A 66 -9.93 29.08 -5.47
N PHE A 67 -8.91 29.92 -5.36
CA PHE A 67 -8.71 31.07 -6.24
C PHE A 67 -8.31 30.65 -7.66
N LEU A 68 -7.44 29.64 -7.80
CA LEU A 68 -6.92 29.22 -9.10
C LEU A 68 -7.88 28.32 -9.90
N LEU A 69 -8.66 27.47 -9.22
CA LEU A 69 -9.53 26.50 -9.89
C LEU A 69 -10.99 26.97 -9.83
N PRO A 70 -11.69 26.97 -10.97
CA PRO A 70 -13.11 27.27 -11.00
C PRO A 70 -13.87 26.22 -10.19
N GLU A 71 -14.91 26.67 -9.48
CA GLU A 71 -15.77 25.76 -8.76
C GLU A 71 -16.57 24.89 -9.74
N LEU A 72 -16.62 23.58 -9.45
CA LEU A 72 -17.33 22.63 -10.29
C LEU A 72 -18.86 22.71 -10.11
N GLY A 73 -19.31 23.28 -8.98
CA GLY A 73 -20.70 23.29 -8.55
C GLY A 73 -21.13 22.02 -7.81
N GLN A 74 -22.23 22.12 -7.06
CA GLN A 74 -22.77 21.01 -6.26
C GLN A 74 -23.24 19.83 -7.15
N ASP A 75 -23.83 20.13 -8.31
CA ASP A 75 -24.35 19.11 -9.24
C ASP A 75 -23.27 18.23 -9.84
N LYS A 76 -22.03 18.74 -9.94
CA LYS A 76 -20.88 18.02 -10.51
C LYS A 76 -19.92 17.48 -9.45
N ALA A 77 -20.22 17.66 -8.17
CA ALA A 77 -19.36 17.20 -7.07
C ALA A 77 -19.18 15.67 -7.05
N TYR A 78 -20.06 14.91 -7.70
CA TYR A 78 -19.93 13.45 -7.82
C TYR A 78 -18.76 13.03 -8.73
N ILE A 79 -18.30 13.87 -9.66
CA ILE A 79 -17.26 13.52 -10.65
C ILE A 79 -15.97 13.06 -9.95
N SER A 80 -15.56 13.76 -8.88
CA SER A 80 -14.36 13.37 -8.12
C SER A 80 -14.56 12.05 -7.34
N GLU A 81 -15.77 11.76 -6.83
CA GLU A 81 -16.06 10.46 -6.22
C GLU A 81 -16.06 9.33 -7.25
N THR A 82 -16.64 9.56 -8.43
CA THR A 82 -16.70 8.57 -9.50
C THR A 82 -15.30 8.22 -9.99
N LEU A 83 -14.44 9.23 -10.18
CA LEU A 83 -13.04 9.00 -10.55
C LEU A 83 -12.29 8.22 -9.47
N PHE A 84 -12.40 8.63 -8.21
CA PHE A 84 -11.79 7.90 -7.09
C PHE A 84 -12.28 6.45 -7.02
N THR A 85 -13.58 6.22 -7.12
CA THR A 85 -14.19 4.88 -7.11
C THR A 85 -13.67 4.04 -8.27
N THR A 86 -13.53 4.64 -9.46
CA THR A 86 -12.98 3.96 -10.64
C THR A 86 -11.53 3.54 -10.39
N VAL A 87 -10.70 4.43 -9.81
CA VAL A 87 -9.31 4.11 -9.44
C VAL A 87 -9.29 2.97 -8.42
N PHE A 88 -10.09 3.06 -7.36
CA PHE A 88 -10.18 2.05 -6.32
C PHE A 88 -10.54 0.67 -6.89
N LEU A 89 -11.62 0.58 -7.66
CA LEU A 89 -12.06 -0.67 -8.28
C LEU A 89 -11.02 -1.21 -9.27
N SER A 90 -10.40 -0.32 -10.08
CA SER A 90 -9.37 -0.73 -11.02
C SER A 90 -8.14 -1.33 -10.32
N PHE A 91 -7.75 -0.78 -9.17
CA PHE A 91 -6.65 -1.32 -8.37
C PHE A 91 -7.02 -2.67 -7.77
N VAL A 92 -8.22 -2.80 -7.19
CA VAL A 92 -8.71 -4.09 -6.67
C VAL A 92 -8.69 -5.15 -7.77
N VAL A 93 -9.27 -4.88 -8.95
CA VAL A 93 -9.26 -5.79 -10.10
C VAL A 93 -7.83 -6.15 -10.52
N TRP A 94 -6.92 -5.18 -10.53
CA TRP A 94 -5.51 -5.43 -10.82
C TRP A 94 -4.85 -6.34 -9.78
N THR A 95 -5.18 -6.24 -8.49
CA THR A 95 -4.62 -7.16 -7.48
C THR A 95 -5.03 -8.61 -7.73
N PHE A 96 -6.21 -8.86 -8.34
CA PHE A 96 -6.66 -10.20 -8.72
C PHE A 96 -6.19 -10.63 -10.12
N HIS A 97 -5.45 -9.79 -10.85
CA HIS A 97 -4.89 -10.12 -12.16
C HIS A 97 -4.05 -11.41 -12.20
N PRO A 98 -3.26 -11.79 -11.17
CA PRO A 98 -2.51 -13.06 -11.16
C PRO A 98 -3.39 -14.31 -11.28
N PHE A 99 -4.65 -14.26 -10.83
CA PHE A 99 -5.60 -15.37 -10.96
C PHE A 99 -6.13 -15.53 -12.38
N ILE A 100 -6.29 -14.42 -13.10
CA ILE A 100 -6.89 -14.38 -14.44
C ILE A 100 -5.82 -14.54 -15.53
N LEU A 101 -4.65 -13.92 -15.36
CA LEU A 101 -3.59 -13.84 -16.37
C LEU A 101 -2.36 -14.65 -15.96
N LYS A 102 -1.60 -15.16 -16.95
CA LYS A 102 -0.41 -16.02 -16.76
C LYS A 102 0.80 -15.32 -16.09
N SER A 103 0.61 -14.18 -15.43
CA SER A 103 1.68 -13.39 -14.82
C SER A 103 1.92 -13.79 -13.37
N LYS A 104 3.03 -14.49 -13.12
CA LYS A 104 3.41 -15.04 -11.81
C LYS A 104 4.19 -14.08 -10.91
N LYS A 105 4.10 -12.76 -11.05
CA LYS A 105 5.05 -11.86 -10.33
C LYS A 105 4.64 -11.45 -8.91
N ILE A 106 3.37 -11.58 -8.53
CA ILE A 106 2.83 -10.92 -7.34
C ILE A 106 1.92 -11.88 -6.58
N TYR A 107 2.08 -11.94 -5.26
CA TYR A 107 1.10 -12.55 -4.34
C TYR A 107 0.12 -11.49 -3.84
N THR A 108 -1.15 -11.73 -4.05
CA THR A 108 -2.26 -10.83 -3.72
C THR A 108 -2.30 -10.56 -2.22
N ALA A 109 -2.21 -11.61 -1.40
CA ALA A 109 -2.24 -11.50 0.05
C ALA A 109 -1.11 -10.60 0.58
N LEU A 110 0.12 -10.76 0.07
CA LEU A 110 1.28 -9.98 0.53
C LEU A 110 1.20 -8.52 0.09
N VAL A 111 0.67 -8.24 -1.11
CA VAL A 111 0.41 -6.85 -1.54
C VAL A 111 -0.61 -6.18 -0.63
N TRP A 112 -1.70 -6.87 -0.30
CA TRP A 112 -2.72 -6.31 0.60
C TRP A 112 -2.19 -6.10 2.02
N CYS A 113 -1.33 -6.99 2.55
CA CYS A 113 -0.64 -6.73 3.83
C CYS A 113 0.16 -5.42 3.80
N ARG A 114 0.91 -5.16 2.71
CA ARG A 114 1.70 -3.93 2.56
C ARG A 114 0.83 -2.69 2.38
N VAL A 115 -0.16 -2.77 1.50
CA VAL A 115 -1.12 -1.68 1.25
C VAL A 115 -1.82 -1.31 2.55
N LEU A 116 -2.32 -2.29 3.32
CA LEU A 116 -2.92 -2.03 4.62
C LEU A 116 -1.93 -1.41 5.60
N ALA A 117 -0.68 -1.86 5.66
CA ALA A 117 0.33 -1.22 6.52
C ALA A 117 0.58 0.26 6.15
N PHE A 118 0.69 0.57 4.86
CA PHE A 118 0.84 1.95 4.37
C PHE A 118 -0.39 2.82 4.71
N LEU A 119 -1.60 2.25 4.55
CA LEU A 119 -2.85 2.92 4.89
C LEU A 119 -2.97 3.17 6.39
N VAL A 120 -2.68 2.17 7.23
CA VAL A 120 -2.72 2.29 8.70
C VAL A 120 -1.80 3.39 9.19
N ALA A 121 -0.54 3.40 8.75
CA ALA A 121 0.41 4.43 9.16
C ALA A 121 -0.01 5.83 8.70
N SER A 122 -0.47 5.97 7.45
CA SER A 122 -0.94 7.25 6.92
C SER A 122 -2.19 7.74 7.67
N GLN A 123 -3.15 6.86 7.90
CA GLN A 123 -4.39 7.17 8.61
C GLN A 123 -4.16 7.44 10.10
N PHE A 124 -3.18 6.81 10.74
CA PHE A 124 -2.79 7.13 12.10
C PHE A 124 -2.31 8.58 12.22
N LEU A 125 -1.41 9.00 11.32
CA LEU A 125 -0.98 10.39 11.25
C LEU A 125 -2.16 11.33 10.98
N ARG A 126 -3.07 10.93 10.11
CA ARG A 126 -4.29 11.67 9.80
C ARG A 126 -5.20 11.86 11.02
N ILE A 127 -5.38 10.83 11.84
CA ILE A 127 -6.18 10.92 13.07
C ILE A 127 -5.59 11.97 14.00
N ILE A 128 -4.26 11.96 14.17
CA ILE A 128 -3.57 12.94 15.02
C ILE A 128 -3.81 14.37 14.50
N THR A 129 -3.70 14.60 13.20
CA THR A 129 -3.82 15.94 12.61
C THR A 129 -5.22 16.53 12.77
N PHE A 130 -6.27 15.79 12.41
CA PHE A 130 -7.64 16.33 12.50
C PHE A 130 -8.21 16.41 13.92
N TYR A 131 -7.65 15.66 14.88
CA TYR A 131 -8.00 15.81 16.30
C TYR A 131 -7.23 16.95 16.96
N SER A 132 -6.01 17.24 16.49
CA SER A 132 -5.20 18.33 17.02
C SER A 132 -5.75 19.70 16.63
N THR A 133 -6.22 19.87 15.39
CA THR A 133 -6.74 21.15 14.90
C THR A 133 -8.04 20.92 14.13
N GLN A 134 -9.09 21.66 14.49
CA GLN A 134 -10.38 21.59 13.83
C GLN A 134 -10.64 22.88 13.06
N LEU A 135 -10.78 22.75 11.74
CA LEU A 135 -11.12 23.85 10.84
C LEU A 135 -12.48 23.59 10.17
N PRO A 136 -13.20 24.64 9.73
CA PRO A 136 -14.47 24.49 9.03
C PRO A 136 -14.25 23.84 7.66
N GLY A 137 -15.11 22.91 7.29
CA GLY A 137 -14.96 22.09 6.09
C GLY A 137 -15.45 22.85 4.85
N PRO A 138 -14.77 22.75 3.70
CA PRO A 138 -15.10 23.54 2.52
C PRO A 138 -16.34 23.02 1.75
N ASN A 139 -16.74 21.78 2.05
CA ASN A 139 -17.78 21.05 1.33
C ASN A 139 -19.16 21.70 1.51
N TYR A 140 -19.95 21.71 0.44
CA TYR A 140 -21.27 22.36 0.39
C TYR A 140 -22.19 21.97 1.54
N HIS A 141 -22.18 20.69 1.93
CA HIS A 141 -23.04 20.18 3.01
C HIS A 141 -22.55 20.49 4.43
N CYS A 142 -21.33 21.03 4.58
CA CYS A 142 -20.73 21.41 5.86
C CYS A 142 -20.81 22.93 6.13
N ARG A 143 -21.34 23.71 5.19
CA ARG A 143 -21.49 25.16 5.33
C ARG A 143 -22.64 25.53 6.28
N GLU A 144 -22.56 26.74 6.83
CA GLU A 144 -23.62 27.32 7.67
C GLU A 144 -24.97 27.27 6.93
N GLY A 145 -26.02 26.81 7.63
CA GLY A 145 -27.37 26.65 7.08
C GLY A 145 -27.70 25.26 6.52
N SER A 146 -26.71 24.37 6.33
CA SER A 146 -26.97 22.98 5.94
C SER A 146 -27.40 22.13 7.15
N LYS A 147 -28.47 21.34 6.98
CA LYS A 147 -28.94 20.37 7.99
C LYS A 147 -27.91 19.26 8.29
N LEU A 148 -26.94 19.05 7.40
CA LEU A 148 -25.89 18.04 7.51
C LEU A 148 -24.57 18.61 8.07
N ALA A 149 -24.50 19.91 8.34
CA ALA A 149 -23.27 20.54 8.82
C ALA A 149 -22.95 20.22 10.27
N ARG A 150 -23.95 19.85 11.08
CA ARG A 150 -23.73 19.43 12.47
C ARG A 150 -24.56 18.18 12.76
N LEU A 151 -23.88 17.10 13.12
CA LEU A 151 -24.55 15.92 13.65
C LEU A 151 -25.11 16.23 15.06
N PRO A 152 -26.37 15.84 15.36
CA PRO A 152 -26.93 16.01 16.70
C PRO A 152 -26.10 15.22 17.72
N ARG A 153 -26.07 15.69 18.97
CA ARG A 153 -25.31 15.03 20.04
C ARG A 153 -25.77 13.57 20.16
N PRO A 154 -24.85 12.58 20.11
CA PRO A 154 -25.25 11.17 20.10
C PRO A 154 -25.98 10.84 21.40
N GLN A 155 -27.14 10.21 21.29
CA GLN A 155 -27.94 9.83 22.46
C GLN A 155 -27.46 8.50 23.06
N SER A 156 -26.68 7.72 22.30
CA SER A 156 -26.07 6.47 22.76
C SER A 156 -24.68 6.24 22.15
N LEU A 157 -23.81 5.52 22.86
CA LEU A 157 -22.51 5.08 22.34
C LEU A 157 -22.65 4.16 21.12
N PHE A 158 -23.78 3.46 21.00
CA PHE A 158 -24.10 2.61 19.85
C PHE A 158 -24.30 3.42 18.57
N GLU A 159 -24.84 4.64 18.64
CA GLU A 159 -24.95 5.49 17.44
C GLU A 159 -23.58 5.89 16.90
N VAL A 160 -22.61 6.11 17.79
CA VAL A 160 -21.24 6.46 17.40
C VAL A 160 -20.53 5.23 16.84
N LEU A 161 -20.64 4.09 17.53
CA LEU A 161 -20.01 2.83 17.16
C LEU A 161 -20.58 2.27 15.85
N LEU A 162 -21.91 2.30 15.66
CA LEU A 162 -22.56 1.75 14.48
C LEU A 162 -22.47 2.74 13.32
N ILE A 163 -21.33 2.73 12.62
CA ILE A 163 -21.10 3.51 11.40
C ILE A 163 -22.11 3.06 10.36
N ASN A 164 -23.07 3.93 10.02
CA ASN A 164 -23.84 3.79 8.80
C ASN A 164 -22.88 4.00 7.62
N PHE A 165 -22.15 2.94 7.25
CA PHE A 165 -21.05 2.94 6.28
C PHE A 165 -21.30 3.79 5.03
N PRO A 166 -22.47 3.71 4.35
CA PRO A 166 -22.69 4.46 3.12
C PRO A 166 -22.77 5.98 3.32
N ARG A 167 -23.34 6.44 4.45
CA ARG A 167 -23.55 7.87 4.72
C ARG A 167 -22.38 8.49 5.49
N GLY A 168 -21.74 7.73 6.37
CA GLY A 168 -20.60 8.21 7.16
C GLY A 168 -19.33 8.45 6.33
N ILE A 169 -19.15 7.71 5.23
CA ILE A 169 -17.99 7.84 4.34
C ILE A 169 -18.14 9.04 3.39
N THR A 170 -19.36 9.33 2.92
CA THR A 170 -19.62 10.37 1.91
C THR A 170 -20.02 11.72 2.48
N HIS A 171 -20.59 11.76 3.69
CA HIS A 171 -21.06 13.00 4.33
C HIS A 171 -20.29 13.35 5.62
N GLY A 172 -18.98 13.08 5.63
CA GLY A 172 -18.09 13.54 6.71
C GLY A 172 -17.82 15.05 6.60
N CYS A 173 -18.01 15.78 7.70
CA CYS A 173 -17.68 17.19 7.85
C CYS A 173 -16.56 17.34 8.87
N GLY A 174 -15.69 18.31 8.63
CA GLY A 174 -14.41 18.48 9.32
C GLY A 174 -13.30 18.71 8.32
N ASP A 175 -12.30 19.48 8.72
CA ASP A 175 -11.08 19.64 7.94
C ASP A 175 -10.17 18.42 8.13
N LEU A 176 -10.53 17.34 7.44
CA LEU A 176 -9.92 16.02 7.56
C LEU A 176 -8.53 15.99 6.91
N ILE A 177 -7.62 16.87 7.35
CA ILE A 177 -6.21 16.91 6.98
C ILE A 177 -5.62 15.54 7.30
N PHE A 178 -5.03 14.80 6.37
CA PHE A 178 -4.96 14.98 4.91
C PHE A 178 -5.94 14.09 4.16
N SER A 179 -6.28 14.43 2.91
CA SER A 179 -7.42 13.83 2.19
C SER A 179 -7.33 12.30 2.04
N SER A 180 -8.34 11.55 2.49
CA SER A 180 -8.42 10.08 2.32
C SER A 180 -8.34 9.65 0.87
N HIS A 181 -9.05 10.34 -0.03
CA HIS A 181 -9.05 10.02 -1.46
C HIS A 181 -7.63 10.04 -2.02
N MET A 182 -6.83 11.03 -1.60
CA MET A 182 -5.43 11.14 -1.98
C MET A 182 -4.56 10.08 -1.31
N ILE A 183 -4.80 9.75 -0.03
CA ILE A 183 -4.09 8.64 0.65
C ILE A 183 -4.24 7.34 -0.13
N PHE A 184 -5.48 6.92 -0.38
CA PHE A 184 -5.75 5.67 -1.09
C PHE A 184 -5.18 5.69 -2.51
N THR A 185 -5.42 6.77 -3.26
CA THR A 185 -4.95 6.90 -4.64
C THR A 185 -3.43 6.86 -4.74
N LEU A 186 -2.71 7.61 -3.89
CA LEU A 186 -1.25 7.64 -3.89
C LEU A 186 -0.66 6.29 -3.47
N VAL A 187 -1.21 5.65 -2.43
CA VAL A 187 -0.79 4.29 -2.03
C VAL A 187 -0.96 3.31 -3.18
N PHE A 188 -2.09 3.36 -3.91
CA PHE A 188 -2.34 2.49 -5.07
C PHE A 188 -1.39 2.77 -6.23
N VAL A 189 -1.18 4.04 -6.58
CA VAL A 189 -0.27 4.44 -7.68
C VAL A 189 1.17 4.06 -7.34
N LEU A 190 1.63 4.27 -6.11
CA LEU A 190 2.97 3.88 -5.66
C LEU A 190 3.15 2.36 -5.63
N THR A 191 2.13 1.63 -5.18
CA THR A 191 2.13 0.16 -5.19
C THR A 191 2.20 -0.35 -6.63
N TYR A 192 1.43 0.24 -7.54
CA TYR A 192 1.50 -0.11 -8.97
C TYR A 192 2.82 0.32 -9.61
N GLN A 193 3.40 1.45 -9.19
CA GLN A 193 4.71 1.89 -9.67
C GLN A 193 5.79 0.86 -9.34
N LYS A 194 5.75 0.28 -8.12
CA LYS A 194 6.70 -0.74 -7.66
C LYS A 194 6.47 -2.09 -8.32
N TYR A 195 5.25 -2.61 -8.30
CA TYR A 195 4.97 -4.00 -8.73
C TYR A 195 4.42 -4.13 -10.17
N GLY A 196 3.87 -3.05 -10.73
CA GLY A 196 3.34 -3.03 -12.08
C GLY A 196 4.42 -3.15 -13.15
N THR A 197 4.08 -3.80 -14.26
CA THR A 197 5.01 -4.04 -15.37
C THR A 197 4.84 -3.06 -16.53
N LYS A 198 3.62 -2.60 -16.80
CA LYS A 198 3.29 -1.77 -17.96
C LYS A 198 3.57 -0.29 -17.71
N ARG A 199 4.53 0.29 -18.45
CA ARG A 199 4.93 1.72 -18.35
C ARG A 199 3.78 2.69 -18.61
N CYS A 200 2.94 2.43 -19.61
CA CYS A 200 1.80 3.31 -19.93
C CYS A 200 0.80 3.41 -18.77
N ILE A 201 0.53 2.30 -18.07
CA ILE A 201 -0.40 2.31 -16.93
C ILE A 201 0.22 3.04 -15.72
N LYS A 202 1.55 2.96 -15.55
CA LYS A 202 2.26 3.75 -14.53
C LYS A 202 2.09 5.24 -14.76
N GLN A 203 2.35 5.70 -15.98
CA GLN A 203 2.18 7.12 -16.36
C GLN A 203 0.72 7.55 -16.21
N LEU A 204 -0.22 6.72 -16.68
CA LEU A 204 -1.65 6.99 -16.54
C LEU A 204 -2.07 7.08 -15.06
N GLY A 205 -1.54 6.21 -14.18
CA GLY A 205 -1.81 6.26 -12.75
C GLY A 205 -1.38 7.59 -12.12
N TRP A 206 -0.18 8.07 -12.45
CA TRP A 206 0.29 9.38 -11.99
C TRP A 206 -0.53 10.53 -12.55
N LEU A 207 -0.88 10.48 -13.83
CA LEU A 207 -1.76 11.47 -14.46
C LEU A 207 -3.12 11.52 -13.76
N ILE A 208 -3.73 10.36 -13.50
CA ILE A 208 -5.01 10.27 -12.79
C ILE A 208 -4.90 10.82 -11.37
N ALA A 209 -3.80 10.55 -10.64
CA ALA A 209 -3.59 11.11 -9.30
C ALA A 209 -3.55 12.65 -9.31
N VAL A 210 -2.89 13.24 -10.32
CA VAL A 210 -2.83 14.70 -10.51
C VAL A 210 -4.20 15.26 -10.87
N VAL A 211 -4.90 14.64 -11.84
CA VAL A 211 -6.25 15.06 -12.24
C VAL A 211 -7.23 14.95 -11.07
N LEU A 212 -7.17 13.87 -10.29
CA LEU A 212 -7.98 13.69 -9.09
C LEU A 212 -7.70 14.76 -8.04
N SER A 213 -6.43 15.14 -7.85
CA SER A 213 -6.03 16.22 -6.94
C SER A 213 -6.74 17.54 -7.29
N PHE A 214 -6.72 17.92 -8.57
CA PHE A 214 -7.39 19.13 -9.03
C PHE A 214 -8.92 19.04 -8.92
N LEU A 215 -9.51 17.89 -9.26
CA LEU A 215 -10.95 17.69 -9.16
C LEU A 215 -11.46 17.73 -7.72
N ILE A 216 -10.68 17.22 -6.75
CA ILE A 216 -11.01 17.29 -5.33
C ILE A 216 -11.09 18.76 -4.87
N ILE A 217 -10.09 19.57 -5.22
CA ILE A 217 -10.03 21.00 -4.88
C ILE A 217 -11.15 21.78 -5.60
N ALA A 218 -11.38 21.53 -6.89
CA ALA A 218 -12.44 22.17 -7.68
C ALA A 218 -13.86 21.80 -7.18
N SER A 219 -14.03 20.58 -6.64
CA SER A 219 -15.28 20.14 -6.01
C SER A 219 -15.49 20.69 -4.59
N ARG A 220 -14.55 21.51 -4.08
CA ARG A 220 -14.58 22.09 -2.73
C ARG A 220 -14.72 21.05 -1.62
N LYS A 221 -14.25 19.82 -1.83
CA LYS A 221 -14.33 18.75 -0.81
C LYS A 221 -13.26 18.88 0.26
N HIS A 222 -12.09 19.32 -0.16
CA HIS A 222 -10.89 19.46 0.64
C HIS A 222 -10.19 20.76 0.26
N TYR A 223 -9.46 21.33 1.20
CA TYR A 223 -8.58 22.45 0.91
C TYR A 223 -7.34 21.96 0.15
N THR A 224 -6.61 22.87 -0.49
CA THR A 224 -5.33 22.52 -1.12
C THR A 224 -4.34 21.93 -0.15
N VAL A 225 -4.32 22.43 1.09
CA VAL A 225 -3.42 21.92 2.14
C VAL A 225 -3.65 20.43 2.36
N ASP A 226 -4.90 19.95 2.39
CA ASP A 226 -5.21 18.52 2.55
C ASP A 226 -4.59 17.65 1.46
N VAL A 227 -4.55 18.17 0.24
CA VAL A 227 -4.06 17.48 -0.95
C VAL A 227 -2.53 17.52 -0.97
N VAL A 228 -1.93 18.70 -0.83
CA VAL A 228 -0.46 18.87 -0.78
C VAL A 228 0.14 18.07 0.37
N VAL A 229 -0.52 18.08 1.53
CA VAL A 229 -0.11 17.30 2.70
C VAL A 229 -0.14 15.81 2.45
N ALA A 230 -1.17 15.32 1.77
CA ALA A 230 -1.23 13.92 1.37
C ALA A 230 -0.07 13.55 0.43
N TRP A 231 0.26 14.41 -0.54
CA TRP A 231 1.34 14.17 -1.48
C TRP A 231 2.69 13.98 -0.80
N TYR A 232 3.09 14.83 0.15
CA TYR A 232 4.36 14.63 0.84
C TYR A 232 4.30 13.47 1.84
N THR A 233 3.23 13.37 2.64
CA THR A 233 3.17 12.44 3.77
C THR A 233 3.11 11.00 3.27
N VAL A 234 2.26 10.72 2.28
CA VAL A 234 2.05 9.35 1.79
C VAL A 234 3.32 8.82 1.12
N ASN A 235 3.96 9.64 0.28
CA ASN A 235 5.23 9.25 -0.36
C ASN A 235 6.31 8.96 0.70
N LEU A 236 6.40 9.79 1.74
CA LEU A 236 7.35 9.62 2.83
C LEU A 236 7.07 8.36 3.67
N VAL A 237 5.80 8.13 4.04
CA VAL A 237 5.37 6.94 4.79
C VAL A 237 5.66 5.67 4.01
N VAL A 238 5.31 5.64 2.71
CA VAL A 238 5.61 4.49 1.84
C VAL A 238 7.10 4.27 1.75
N PHE A 239 7.91 5.31 1.55
CA PHE A 239 9.37 5.19 1.49
C PHE A 239 9.98 4.61 2.76
N PHE A 240 9.56 5.08 3.94
CA PHE A 240 10.08 4.58 5.22
C PHE A 240 9.65 3.16 5.52
N LEU A 241 8.37 2.83 5.30
CA LEU A 241 7.85 1.50 5.56
C LEU A 241 8.41 0.47 4.59
N ASP A 242 8.58 0.85 3.32
CA ASP A 242 9.13 -0.05 2.31
C ASP A 242 10.60 -0.41 2.59
N LYS A 243 11.38 0.49 3.20
CA LYS A 243 12.73 0.18 3.70
C LYS A 243 12.75 -0.77 4.90
N LYS A 244 11.66 -0.82 5.68
CA LYS A 244 11.55 -1.67 6.88
C LYS A 244 10.91 -3.02 6.58
N LEU A 245 10.14 -3.13 5.50
CA LEU A 245 9.46 -4.34 5.11
C LEU A 245 10.38 -5.22 4.23
N PRO A 246 10.57 -6.51 4.56
CA PRO A 246 11.42 -7.41 3.77
C PRO A 246 10.90 -7.51 2.34
N GLU A 247 11.77 -7.48 1.32
CA GLU A 247 11.38 -7.57 -0.09
C GLU A 247 10.49 -8.80 -0.36
N LEU A 248 9.50 -8.66 -1.25
CA LEU A 248 8.62 -9.79 -1.57
C LEU A 248 9.46 -10.87 -2.27
N PRO A 249 9.25 -12.16 -1.95
CA PRO A 249 9.94 -13.23 -2.67
C PRO A 249 9.52 -13.20 -4.15
N ASP A 250 10.45 -12.83 -5.01
CA ASP A 250 10.25 -12.78 -6.45
C ASP A 250 10.09 -14.22 -6.98
N ARG A 251 8.88 -14.57 -7.45
CA ARG A 251 8.57 -15.88 -8.05
C ARG A 251 9.32 -16.16 -9.36
N THR A 252 10.12 -15.21 -9.87
CA THR A 252 10.95 -15.36 -11.08
C THR A 252 12.24 -16.16 -10.84
N GLY A 253 12.63 -16.40 -9.59
CA GLY A 253 13.77 -17.26 -9.24
C GLY A 253 13.35 -18.41 -8.33
N GLY A 254 13.27 -19.62 -8.87
CA GLY A 254 13.30 -20.84 -8.06
C GLY A 254 12.01 -21.66 -8.09
N ALA A 255 12.07 -22.76 -8.84
CA ALA A 255 11.39 -24.01 -8.49
C ALA A 255 12.00 -24.67 -7.23
N SER A 256 12.46 -23.87 -6.26
CA SER A 256 13.26 -24.33 -5.11
C SER A 256 13.31 -23.27 -4.02
N ILE A 257 12.15 -22.77 -3.58
CA ILE A 257 12.04 -22.18 -2.24
C ILE A 257 10.86 -22.90 -1.60
N LEU A 258 11.21 -23.95 -0.86
CA LEU A 258 10.36 -24.57 0.15
C LEU A 258 9.69 -23.46 0.97
N LEU A 259 8.40 -23.68 1.22
CA LEU A 259 7.54 -22.96 2.17
C LEU A 259 8.33 -22.32 3.33
N PRO A 260 7.94 -21.14 3.83
CA PRO A 260 8.53 -20.61 5.04
C PRO A 260 8.30 -21.64 6.15
N LEU A 261 9.39 -22.28 6.57
CA LEU A 261 9.40 -23.28 7.62
C LEU A 261 8.79 -22.65 8.87
N SER A 262 7.63 -23.18 9.23
CA SER A 262 6.96 -22.94 10.49
C SER A 262 7.97 -23.10 11.65
N ASN A 263 7.92 -22.20 12.63
CA ASN A 263 8.76 -22.20 13.84
C ASN A 263 8.77 -23.54 14.62
N LYS A 264 7.92 -24.50 14.23
CA LYS A 264 7.79 -25.83 14.83
C LYS A 264 8.95 -26.78 14.52
N ASP A 265 9.67 -26.57 13.40
CA ASP A 265 10.80 -27.45 13.02
C ASP A 265 12.15 -27.05 13.65
N LYS A 266 12.23 -25.86 14.25
CA LYS A 266 13.42 -25.42 14.98
C LYS A 266 13.56 -26.15 16.32
N ASP A 267 12.44 -26.55 16.91
CA ASP A 267 12.38 -27.30 18.17
C ASP A 267 12.59 -28.81 17.96
N SER A 268 12.26 -29.36 16.79
CA SER A 268 12.56 -30.77 16.47
C SER A 268 14.05 -30.97 16.18
N LYS A 269 14.67 -30.03 15.46
CA LYS A 269 16.10 -30.08 15.12
C LYS A 269 17.02 -29.91 16.33
N THR A 270 16.65 -29.04 17.27
CA THR A 270 17.39 -28.88 18.54
C THR A 270 17.24 -30.11 19.44
N ARG A 271 16.13 -30.85 19.37
CA ARG A 271 15.93 -32.09 20.12
C ARG A 271 16.76 -33.25 19.55
N GLU A 272 16.90 -33.32 18.23
CA GLU A 272 17.69 -34.36 17.53
C GLU A 272 19.20 -34.19 17.71
N GLU A 273 19.69 -32.94 17.74
CA GLU A 273 21.10 -32.63 18.06
C GLU A 273 21.45 -32.96 19.53
N ASN A 274 20.54 -32.69 20.48
CA ASN A 274 20.73 -33.07 21.88
C ASN A 274 20.74 -34.59 22.11
N HIS A 275 19.98 -35.36 21.32
CA HIS A 275 20.03 -36.83 21.39
C HIS A 275 21.33 -37.43 20.84
N LYS A 276 21.98 -36.78 19.87
CA LYS A 276 23.29 -37.21 19.35
C LYS A 276 24.44 -36.94 20.32
N LEU A 277 24.34 -35.90 21.16
CA LEU A 277 25.36 -35.57 22.17
C LEU A 277 25.36 -36.51 23.38
N LEU A 278 24.28 -37.27 23.60
CA LEU A 278 24.14 -38.21 24.72
C LEU A 278 24.63 -39.63 24.41
N ASN A 279 24.85 -39.98 23.15
CA ASN A 279 25.27 -41.33 22.75
C ASN A 279 26.73 -41.34 22.31
N GLY A 280 27.64 -41.31 23.28
CA GLY A 280 29.08 -41.45 23.05
C GLY A 280 29.48 -42.90 22.79
N ASN A 281 29.84 -43.22 21.54
CA ASN A 281 30.97 -44.09 21.17
C ASN A 281 31.02 -44.34 19.65
N SER A 282 32.06 -43.82 18.97
CA SER A 282 33.07 -44.60 18.22
C SER A 282 33.81 -43.76 17.15
N VAL A 283 35.08 -43.48 17.48
CA VAL A 283 36.32 -43.52 16.67
C VAL A 283 36.47 -42.67 15.36
N ASP A 284 37.41 -41.73 15.48
CA ASP A 284 38.25 -40.87 14.58
C ASP A 284 38.86 -41.48 13.28
N PRO A 285 39.71 -40.79 12.44
CA PRO A 285 40.18 -39.37 12.45
C PRO A 285 40.25 -38.67 11.05
N ALA A 286 40.36 -37.33 11.03
CA ALA A 286 41.34 -36.60 10.20
C ALA A 286 41.31 -35.09 10.51
N ASP A 287 42.33 -34.68 11.24
CA ASP A 287 42.75 -33.32 11.56
C ASP A 287 43.16 -32.56 10.28
N TRP A 288 42.73 -31.30 10.08
CA TRP A 288 43.61 -30.15 10.38
C TRP A 288 42.93 -28.79 10.05
N ARG A 289 42.96 -27.90 11.05
CA ARG A 289 42.56 -26.48 10.99
C ARG A 289 43.58 -25.59 10.27
N GLN A 290 43.13 -24.45 9.74
CA GLN A 290 43.53 -23.08 10.15
C GLN A 290 42.73 -22.04 9.33
N ARG A 291 41.77 -21.31 9.93
CA ARG A 291 41.84 -20.05 10.70
C ARG A 291 41.78 -18.77 9.85
N THR A 292 40.76 -17.97 10.19
CA THR A 292 40.33 -16.64 9.75
C THR A 292 41.31 -15.49 10.05
N GLN A 293 41.36 -14.43 9.21
CA GLN A 293 41.41 -12.99 9.59
C GLN A 293 41.30 -12.11 8.31
N VAL A 294 40.34 -11.17 8.18
CA VAL A 294 40.21 -9.79 8.72
C VAL A 294 40.81 -8.69 7.82
N ASN A 295 39.90 -7.89 7.23
CA ASN A 295 39.89 -6.42 7.04
C ASN A 295 40.92 -5.71 6.14
N GLY A 296 40.45 -4.71 5.36
CA GLY A 296 41.27 -3.54 4.99
C GLY A 296 41.11 -2.99 3.57
N LYS A 297 40.60 -1.75 3.47
CA LYS A 297 40.42 -0.85 2.32
C LYS A 297 41.67 -0.51 1.46
N ILE A 298 41.39 -0.25 0.17
CA ILE A 298 41.75 0.92 -0.70
C ILE A 298 43.18 1.51 -0.61
N LEU A 299 43.92 1.57 -1.74
CA LEU A 299 44.31 2.82 -2.43
C LEU A 299 45.00 2.53 -3.78
N ASP A 300 44.81 3.47 -4.69
CA ASP A 300 45.27 3.62 -6.07
C ASP A 300 46.79 3.66 -6.32
N ASP A 301 47.08 3.51 -7.61
CA ASP A 301 48.08 4.20 -8.44
C ASP A 301 49.44 3.56 -8.78
N ALA A 302 49.80 3.83 -10.04
CA ALA A 302 51.10 3.72 -10.71
C ALA A 302 51.50 2.34 -11.30
N ASN A 303 51.36 2.16 -12.62
CA ASN A 303 52.42 2.58 -13.55
C ASN A 303 52.17 2.23 -15.02
N LEU A 304 52.57 3.21 -15.81
CA LEU A 304 52.67 3.34 -17.26
C LEU A 304 53.69 2.35 -17.87
N VAL A 305 53.33 1.59 -18.91
CA VAL A 305 54.24 1.19 -20.00
C VAL A 305 53.46 1.13 -21.31
N HIS A 306 53.91 1.94 -22.27
CA HIS A 306 53.48 2.07 -23.66
C HIS A 306 54.09 0.99 -24.57
N ALA A 307 53.52 0.87 -25.77
CA ALA A 307 53.94 0.16 -27.01
C ALA A 307 53.17 -1.16 -27.24
N ASP A 308 52.51 -1.43 -28.38
CA ASP A 308 52.53 -0.79 -29.70
C ASP A 308 51.20 -1.10 -30.43
N ALA A 309 50.68 -0.14 -31.19
CA ALA A 309 49.68 -0.38 -32.21
C ALA A 309 49.85 0.59 -33.39
N THR A 310 50.37 0.02 -34.48
CA THR A 310 49.96 0.25 -35.87
C THR A 310 50.49 1.49 -36.60
N ALA A 311 51.42 1.21 -37.51
CA ALA A 311 51.80 2.02 -38.65
C ALA A 311 50.62 2.32 -39.58
N MET A 312 50.58 3.53 -40.14
CA MET A 312 50.39 3.77 -41.59
C MET A 312 50.60 5.25 -41.92
N ASN A 313 51.54 5.49 -42.84
CA ASN A 313 51.86 6.77 -43.48
C ASN A 313 50.78 7.18 -44.48
N GLY A 314 50.66 8.50 -44.73
CA GLY A 314 50.00 9.02 -45.94
C GLY A 314 49.86 10.54 -45.98
N ALA A 315 50.80 11.19 -46.67
CA ALA A 315 50.84 12.57 -47.21
C ALA A 315 51.06 13.74 -46.23
#